data_AF-A0A972RSH5-F1
#
_entry.id   AF-A0A972RSH5-F1
#
_cell.length_a   1.000
_cell.length_b   1.000
_cell.length_c   1.000
_cell.angle_alpha   90.00
_cell.angle_beta   90.00
_cell.angle_gamma   90.00
#
_symmetry.space_group_name_H-M   'P 1'
#
loop_
_entity.id
_entity.type
_entity.pdbx_description
1 polymer ?
#
loop_
_entity_poly.entity_id
_entity_poly.type
_entity_poly.pdbx_seq_one_letter_code
_entity_poly.pdbx_strand_id
1 'polypeptide(L)'
;MEFDATLQRLTHTYGLRLIEPKAWAPAELLHLDQALARFARVLRPAHCLASLFANLRLQRREDIRQGALARRDEILFHPRVLSQNPPWLAQVAIVHELAHVWAFRS
;
A
#
# COMPACT_ATOMS: atom_id res chain seq x y z
N MET A 1 17.26 -10.54 2.06
CA MET A 1 17.91 -9.22 2.22
C MET A 1 17.06 -8.11 1.63
N GLU A 2 16.66 -8.16 0.36
CA GLU A 2 15.85 -7.09 -0.27
C GLU A 2 14.39 -7.02 0.25
N PHE A 3 13.79 -8.17 0.57
CA PHE A 3 12.45 -8.24 1.17
C PHE A 3 12.39 -7.50 2.52
N ASP A 4 13.32 -7.81 3.42
CA ASP A 4 13.35 -7.24 4.77
C ASP A 4 13.59 -5.72 4.73
N ALA A 5 14.46 -5.25 3.84
CA ALA A 5 14.71 -3.82 3.64
C ALA A 5 13.47 -3.09 3.09
N THR A 6 12.77 -3.69 2.13
CA THR A 6 11.54 -3.12 1.57
C THR A 6 10.44 -3.08 2.62
N LEU A 7 10.25 -4.17 3.36
CA LEU A 7 9.29 -4.23 4.46
C LEU A 7 9.60 -3.19 5.54
N GLN A 8 10.87 -3.03 5.92
CA GLN A 8 11.30 -2.03 6.89
C GLN A 8 11.00 -0.60 6.41
N ARG A 9 11.22 -0.30 5.12
CA ARG A 9 10.88 1.01 4.55
C ARG A 9 9.38 1.25 4.55
N LEU A 10 8.57 0.26 4.16
CA LEU A 10 7.11 0.34 4.20
C LEU A 10 6.58 0.68 5.60
N THR A 11 7.11 0.02 6.63
CA THR A 11 6.64 0.21 8.01
C THR A 11 7.22 1.45 8.67
N HIS A 12 8.53 1.71 8.55
CA HIS A 12 9.18 2.80 9.28
C HIS A 12 9.14 4.15 8.55
N THR A 13 9.23 4.16 7.22
CA THR A 13 9.21 5.42 6.45
C THR A 13 7.79 5.89 6.18
N TYR A 14 6.89 4.97 5.83
CA TYR A 14 5.51 5.31 5.47
C TYR A 14 4.48 5.01 6.57
N GLY A 15 4.87 4.39 7.69
CA GLY A 15 3.97 4.16 8.82
C GLY A 15 2.94 3.03 8.61
N LEU A 16 3.10 2.23 7.56
CA LEU A 16 2.13 1.19 7.19
C LEU A 16 2.21 -0.03 8.11
N ARG A 17 1.05 -0.66 8.34
CA ARG A 17 0.96 -1.95 9.03
C ARG A 17 0.48 -3.03 8.07
N LEU A 18 1.42 -3.85 7.57
CA LEU A 18 1.08 -5.04 6.80
C LEU A 18 0.58 -6.13 7.74
N ILE A 19 -0.62 -6.62 7.50
CA ILE A 19 -1.17 -7.78 8.20
C ILE A 19 -0.63 -9.04 7.53
N GLU A 20 -0.18 -9.99 8.34
CA GLU A 20 0.50 -11.22 7.91
C GLU A 20 1.63 -10.94 6.89
N PRO A 21 2.67 -10.18 7.25
CA PRO A 21 3.69 -9.72 6.31
C PRO A 21 4.40 -10.87 5.56
N LYS A 22 4.53 -12.04 6.17
CA LYS A 22 5.08 -13.25 5.54
C LYS A 22 4.20 -13.82 4.42
N ALA A 23 2.92 -13.46 4.39
CA ALA A 23 2.00 -13.85 3.34
C ALA A 23 2.17 -12.98 2.08
N TRP A 24 2.93 -11.88 2.12
CA TRP A 24 3.17 -11.02 0.95
C TRP A 24 4.34 -11.51 0.12
N ALA A 25 4.20 -11.50 -1.20
CA ALA A 25 5.30 -11.82 -2.09
C ALA A 25 6.24 -10.60 -2.25
N PRO A 26 7.56 -10.83 -2.47
CA PRO A 26 8.51 -9.73 -2.64
C PRO A 26 8.12 -8.72 -3.72
N ALA A 27 7.57 -9.19 -4.85
CA ALA A 27 7.11 -8.32 -5.93
C ALA A 27 5.94 -7.41 -5.51
N GLU A 28 5.04 -7.89 -4.66
CA GLU A 28 3.90 -7.10 -4.16
C GLU A 28 4.38 -6.01 -3.21
N LEU A 29 5.35 -6.32 -2.33
CA LEU A 29 5.98 -5.31 -1.48
C LEU A 29 6.71 -4.24 -2.30
N LEU A 30 7.37 -4.65 -3.39
CA LEU A 30 8.01 -3.71 -4.32
C LEU A 30 6.97 -2.80 -4.99
N HIS A 31 5.81 -3.34 -5.40
CA HIS A 31 4.72 -2.53 -5.95
C HIS A 31 4.18 -1.51 -4.95
N LEU A 32 4.00 -1.91 -3.68
CA LEU A 32 3.63 -0.99 -2.60
C LEU A 32 4.64 0.13 -2.43
N ASP A 33 5.94 -0.21 -2.33
CA ASP A 33 7.02 0.77 -2.12
C ASP A 33 7.08 1.78 -3.26
N GLN A 34 6.98 1.31 -4.50
CA GLN A 34 6.96 2.16 -5.69
C GLN A 34 5.71 3.05 -5.77
N ALA A 35 4.54 2.51 -5.43
CA ALA A 35 3.29 3.26 -5.39
C ALA A 35 3.34 4.39 -4.35
N LEU A 36 3.82 4.10 -3.14
CA LEU A 36 3.99 5.09 -2.07
C LEU A 36 5.02 6.14 -2.42
N ALA A 37 6.16 5.75 -2.99
CA ALA A 37 7.17 6.70 -3.45
C ALA A 37 6.61 7.67 -4.50
N ARG A 38 5.75 7.19 -5.42
CA ARG A 38 5.06 8.05 -6.40
C ARG A 38 4.02 8.95 -5.74
N PHE A 39 3.18 8.40 -4.87
CA PHE A 39 2.18 9.15 -4.13
C PHE A 39 2.84 10.28 -3.30
N ALA A 40 3.96 9.96 -2.66
CA ALA A 40 4.74 10.90 -1.86
C ALA A 40 5.32 12.06 -2.68
N ARG A 41 5.74 11.80 -3.92
CA ARG A 41 6.23 12.85 -4.82
C ARG A 41 5.15 13.87 -5.18
N VAL A 42 3.89 13.44 -5.23
CA VAL A 42 2.76 14.31 -5.57
C VAL A 42 2.36 15.20 -4.38
N LEU A 43 2.41 14.68 -3.16
CA LEU A 43 1.88 15.35 -1.95
C LEU A 43 2.92 16.11 -1.09
N ARG A 44 4.02 16.66 -1.65
CA ARG A 44 5.16 17.28 -0.90
C ARG A 44 4.77 18.00 0.42
N PRO A 45 5.54 17.91 1.54
CA PRO A 45 6.65 16.99 1.85
C PRO A 45 6.20 15.77 2.69
N ALA A 46 7.00 14.70 2.59
CA ALA A 46 6.82 13.37 3.20
C ALA A 46 6.49 13.33 4.70
N HIS A 47 6.71 14.43 5.44
CA HIS A 47 6.30 14.55 6.85
C HIS A 47 4.79 14.36 7.06
N CYS A 48 3.97 14.62 6.03
CA CYS A 48 2.53 14.37 6.14
C CYS A 48 2.16 12.89 5.96
N LEU A 49 2.94 12.08 5.25
CA LEU A 49 2.53 10.72 4.86
C LEU A 49 2.65 9.70 5.99
N ALA A 50 3.72 9.76 6.77
CA ALA A 50 3.86 8.88 7.93
C ALA A 50 2.73 9.11 8.94
N SER A 51 2.29 10.37 9.11
CA SER A 51 1.11 10.71 9.91
C SER A 51 -0.19 10.30 9.23
N LEU A 52 -0.32 10.55 7.93
CA LEU A 52 -1.52 10.22 7.15
C LEU A 52 -1.78 8.72 7.11
N PHE A 53 -0.72 7.90 7.02
CA PHE A 53 -0.80 6.46 6.94
C PHE A 53 -0.41 5.77 8.25
N ALA A 54 -0.20 6.54 9.33
CA ALA A 54 0.02 5.98 10.66
C ALA A 54 -1.08 4.99 10.97
N ASN A 55 -0.68 3.77 11.33
CA ASN A 55 -1.57 2.66 11.67
C ASN A 55 -2.50 2.20 10.54
N LEU A 56 -2.31 2.64 9.29
CA LEU A 56 -3.08 2.15 8.15
C LEU A 56 -2.77 0.66 7.94
N ARG A 57 -3.80 -0.17 8.02
CA ARG A 57 -3.68 -1.62 7.87
C ARG A 57 -3.77 -2.02 6.41
N LEU A 58 -2.78 -2.71 5.90
CA LEU A 58 -2.82 -3.32 4.57
C LEU A 58 -3.03 -4.83 4.71
N GLN A 59 -4.05 -5.38 4.05
CA GLN A 59 -4.36 -6.81 4.09
C GLN A 59 -4.53 -7.39 2.70
N ARG A 60 -4.13 -8.66 2.56
CA ARG A 60 -4.46 -9.48 1.40
C ARG A 60 -5.68 -10.33 1.74
N ARG A 61 -6.69 -10.30 0.87
CA ARG A 61 -7.94 -11.04 1.06
C ARG A 61 -8.47 -11.56 -0.27
N GLU A 62 -8.71 -12.87 -0.36
CA GLU A 62 -9.25 -13.52 -1.57
C GLU A 62 -10.78 -13.36 -1.69
N ASP A 63 -11.46 -12.99 -0.60
CA ASP A 63 -12.92 -12.91 -0.52
C ASP A 63 -13.51 -11.55 -0.99
N ILE A 64 -12.66 -10.57 -1.31
CA ILE A 64 -13.12 -9.23 -1.73
C ILE A 64 -13.42 -9.16 -3.23
N ARG A 65 -14.71 -9.05 -3.57
CA ARG A 65 -15.23 -9.03 -4.95
C ARG A 65 -14.81 -7.80 -5.77
N GLN A 66 -14.55 -6.67 -5.11
CA GLN A 66 -14.23 -5.40 -5.76
C GLN A 66 -12.77 -5.31 -6.23
N GLY A 67 -11.94 -6.32 -5.93
CA GLY A 67 -10.51 -6.33 -6.26
C GLY A 67 -9.67 -5.54 -5.26
N ALA A 68 -10.08 -4.33 -4.87
CA ALA A 68 -9.51 -3.60 -3.76
C ALA A 68 -10.60 -2.78 -3.04
N LEU A 69 -10.38 -2.48 -1.77
CA LEU A 69 -11.31 -1.71 -0.95
C LEU A 69 -10.58 -0.91 0.12
N ALA A 70 -10.59 0.41 -0.02
CA ALA A 70 -10.20 1.34 1.03
C ALA A 70 -11.32 1.60 2.05
N ARG A 71 -10.91 1.71 3.30
CA ARG A 71 -11.67 2.23 4.44
C ARG A 71 -10.81 3.27 5.13
N ARG A 72 -11.36 3.97 6.13
CA ARG A 72 -10.64 5.02 6.87
C ARG A 72 -9.28 4.56 7.41
N ASP A 73 -9.19 3.34 7.94
CA ASP A 73 -7.98 2.83 8.62
C ASP A 73 -7.43 1.51 8.06
N GLU A 74 -7.93 1.10 6.90
CA GLU A 74 -7.60 -0.20 6.31
C GLU A 74 -7.73 -0.14 4.79
N ILE A 75 -6.83 -0.84 4.08
CA ILE A 75 -7.02 -1.19 2.67
C ILE A 75 -6.93 -2.70 2.54
N LEU A 76 -7.93 -3.27 1.88
CA LEU A 76 -7.99 -4.68 1.51
C LEU A 76 -7.64 -4.81 0.04
N PHE A 77 -6.68 -5.68 -0.28
CA PHE A 77 -6.29 -6.00 -1.66
C PHE A 77 -6.56 -7.46 -1.98
N HIS A 78 -7.23 -7.72 -3.10
CA HIS A 78 -7.28 -9.04 -3.69
C HIS A 78 -5.91 -9.34 -4.27
N PRO A 79 -5.34 -10.54 -4.03
CA PRO A 79 -4.06 -10.94 -4.62
C PRO A 79 -3.92 -10.71 -6.13
N ARG A 80 -5.01 -10.90 -6.89
CA ARG A 80 -5.03 -10.66 -8.34
C ARG A 80 -4.80 -9.21 -8.75
N VAL A 81 -5.13 -8.24 -7.89
CA VAL A 81 -4.83 -6.82 -8.15
C VAL A 81 -3.34 -6.53 -7.98
N LEU A 82 -2.69 -7.21 -7.02
CA LEU A 82 -1.26 -7.00 -6.75
C LEU A 82 -0.35 -7.71 -7.77
N SER A 83 -0.85 -8.78 -8.41
CA SER A 83 -0.13 -9.58 -9.41
C SER A 83 -0.46 -9.23 -10.86
N GLN A 84 -1.05 -8.05 -11.12
CA GLN A 84 -1.38 -7.62 -12.48
C GLN A 84 -0.14 -7.45 -13.37
N ASN A 85 -0.33 -7.79 -14.65
CA ASN A 85 0.63 -7.55 -15.72
C ASN A 85 -0.04 -6.67 -16.80
N PRO A 86 0.52 -5.50 -17.14
CA PRO A 86 1.79 -4.95 -16.68
C PRO A 86 1.81 -4.50 -15.19
N PRO A 87 2.98 -4.59 -14.50
CA PRO A 87 3.11 -4.29 -13.06
C PRO A 87 2.63 -2.90 -12.63
N TRP A 88 2.65 -1.92 -13.54
CA TRP A 88 2.20 -0.57 -13.23
C TRP A 88 0.70 -0.50 -12.92
N LEU A 89 -0.11 -1.45 -13.38
CA LEU A 89 -1.54 -1.52 -13.05
C LEU A 89 -1.76 -1.74 -11.55
N ALA A 90 -1.00 -2.66 -10.95
CA ALA A 90 -1.03 -2.89 -9.51
C ALA A 90 -0.68 -1.60 -8.74
N GLN A 91 0.32 -0.87 -9.22
CA GLN A 91 0.77 0.39 -8.60
C GLN A 91 -0.31 1.48 -8.69
N VAL A 92 -1.03 1.56 -9.81
CA VAL A 92 -2.16 2.49 -9.98
C VAL A 92 -3.30 2.13 -9.03
N ALA A 93 -3.65 0.85 -8.90
CA ALA A 93 -4.67 0.41 -7.96
C ALA A 93 -4.29 0.74 -6.51
N ILE A 94 -3.03 0.54 -6.13
CA ILE A 94 -2.53 0.90 -4.80
C ILE A 94 -2.64 2.42 -4.57
N VAL A 95 -2.18 3.23 -5.53
CA VAL A 95 -2.29 4.71 -5.45
C VAL A 95 -3.74 5.15 -5.34
N HIS A 96 -4.65 4.53 -6.08
CA HIS A 96 -6.08 4.83 -6.05
C HIS A 96 -6.67 4.62 -4.66
N GLU A 97 -6.43 3.46 -4.04
CA GLU A 97 -6.93 3.19 -2.68
C GLU A 97 -6.28 4.10 -1.63
N LEU A 98 -5.00 4.43 -1.78
CA LEU A 98 -4.32 5.40 -0.90
C LEU A 98 -4.95 6.80 -1.01
N ALA A 99 -5.41 7.19 -2.20
CA ALA A 99 -6.13 8.45 -2.40
C ALA A 99 -7.50 8.45 -1.68
N HIS A 100 -8.21 7.32 -1.65
CA HIS A 100 -9.42 7.18 -0.84
C HIS A 100 -9.12 7.32 0.66
N VAL A 101 -8.08 6.66 1.17
CA VAL A 101 -7.65 6.83 2.57
C VAL A 101 -7.31 8.28 2.88
N TRP A 102 -6.62 8.96 1.97
CA TRP A 102 -6.33 10.38 2.12
C TRP A 102 -7.61 11.20 2.26
N ALA A 103 -8.58 11.02 1.36
CA ALA A 103 -9.87 11.70 1.41
C ALA A 103 -10.68 11.39 2.68
N PHE A 104 -10.54 10.20 3.28
CA PHE A 104 -11.19 9.88 4.55
C PHE A 104 -10.53 10.54 5.76
N ARG A 105 -9.26 10.93 5.65
CA ARG A 105 -8.42 11.39 6.78
C ARG A 105 -8.06 12.89 6.71
N SER A 106 -8.16 13.52 5.55
CA SER A 106 -8.06 14.97 5.34
C SER A 106 -9.34 15.69 5.71
#